data_AF-A0AA96J851-F1
#
_entry.id   AF-A0AA96J851-F1
#
_cell.length_a   1.000
_cell.length_b   1.000
_cell.length_c   1.000
_cell.angle_alpha   90.00
_cell.angle_beta   90.00
_cell.angle_gamma   90.00
#
_symmetry.space_group_name_H-M   'P 1'
#
loop_
_entity.id
_entity.type
_entity.pdbx_description
1 polymer ?
#
loop_
_entity_poly.entity_id
_entity_poly.type
_entity_poly.pdbx_seq_one_letter_code
_entity_poly.pdbx_strand_id
1 'polypeptide(L)'
;MRIRSGAAIAATLCAALTGCSQVSQPVPGAVSYHGVPGAQTSHFRNVEYDLGCGDTTLIFNHVTWYPFSPSNPDELPADPLEKYRPTASAVGSGTTQPGQLEGDTQTSTETGAGTLLIYDGGLAYWESDSGDQHTWLTTDEIDYGWEC
;
A
#
# COMPACT_ATOMS: atom_id res chain seq x y z
N MET A 1 -0.94 -42.45 -53.41
CA MET A 1 -2.38 -42.80 -53.43
C MET A 1 -2.73 -43.27 -52.03
N ARG A 2 -3.43 -42.57 -51.12
CA ARG A 2 -4.53 -41.58 -51.12
C ARG A 2 -4.19 -40.48 -50.08
N ILE A 3 -4.09 -39.19 -50.43
CA ILE A 3 -5.10 -38.10 -50.39
C ILE A 3 -5.63 -37.74 -48.97
N ARG A 4 -5.06 -36.63 -48.45
CA ARG A 4 -5.61 -35.44 -47.76
C ARG A 4 -6.83 -35.57 -46.83
N SER A 5 -6.71 -34.98 -45.64
CA SER A 5 -7.73 -34.10 -45.05
C SER A 5 -7.08 -33.18 -44.02
N GLY A 6 -6.96 -31.91 -44.37
CA GLY A 6 -6.65 -30.83 -43.44
C GLY A 6 -7.94 -30.30 -42.82
N ALA A 7 -7.87 -29.86 -41.58
CA ALA A 7 -8.90 -29.05 -40.94
C ALA A 7 -8.22 -27.86 -40.29
N ALA A 8 -8.27 -26.72 -40.97
CA ALA A 8 -8.03 -25.42 -40.39
C ALA A 8 -9.32 -24.99 -39.67
N ILE A 9 -9.25 -24.66 -38.38
CA ILE A 9 -10.37 -24.08 -37.65
C ILE A 9 -9.92 -22.75 -37.04
N ALA A 10 -10.53 -21.71 -37.61
CA ALA A 10 -10.66 -20.32 -37.23
C ALA A 10 -10.06 -19.86 -35.89
N ALA A 11 -9.12 -18.92 -36.00
CA ALA A 11 -8.78 -17.96 -34.96
C ALA A 11 -10.01 -17.09 -34.64
N THR A 12 -10.51 -17.17 -33.41
CA THR A 12 -11.48 -16.22 -32.86
C THR A 12 -10.71 -15.23 -31.99
N LEU A 13 -10.44 -14.03 -32.54
CA LEU A 13 -9.99 -12.89 -31.76
C LEU A 13 -11.14 -12.44 -30.83
N CYS A 14 -11.08 -12.80 -29.55
CA CYS A 14 -11.79 -12.06 -28.51
C CYS A 14 -10.89 -10.90 -28.07
N ALA A 15 -11.10 -9.72 -28.67
CA ALA A 15 -10.61 -8.47 -28.13
C ALA A 15 -11.50 -8.07 -26.94
N ALA A 16 -11.22 -8.62 -25.76
CA ALA A 16 -11.80 -8.12 -24.52
C ALA A 16 -10.96 -6.92 -24.06
N LEU A 17 -11.54 -5.72 -24.14
CA LEU A 17 -11.08 -4.53 -23.44
C LEU A 17 -11.27 -4.74 -21.94
N THR A 18 -10.37 -5.49 -21.30
CA THR A 18 -10.22 -5.46 -19.84
C THR A 18 -9.43 -4.21 -19.50
N GLY A 19 -10.15 -3.12 -19.22
CA GLY A 19 -9.60 -2.05 -18.40
C GLY A 19 -9.21 -2.68 -17.07
N CYS A 20 -7.91 -2.68 -16.76
CA CYS A 20 -7.42 -3.06 -15.45
C CYS A 20 -8.01 -2.07 -14.45
N SER A 21 -9.13 -2.43 -13.83
CA SER A 21 -9.42 -1.94 -12.50
C SER A 21 -8.38 -2.60 -11.63
N GLN A 22 -7.22 -1.95 -11.45
CA GLN A 22 -6.29 -2.34 -10.40
C GLN A 22 -7.05 -2.10 -9.10
N VAL A 23 -7.70 -3.15 -8.62
CA VAL A 23 -8.18 -3.18 -7.24
C VAL A 23 -6.91 -3.10 -6.43
N SER A 24 -6.66 -1.99 -5.74
CA SER A 24 -5.60 -1.86 -4.73
C SER A 24 -5.61 -3.12 -3.89
N GLN A 25 -4.55 -3.92 -3.99
CA GLN A 25 -4.43 -5.12 -3.18
C GLN A 25 -3.50 -4.80 -2.02
N PRO A 26 -3.86 -5.16 -0.78
CA PRO A 26 -2.86 -5.22 0.28
C PRO A 26 -1.73 -6.15 -0.19
N VAL A 27 -0.48 -5.69 -0.07
CA VAL A 27 0.66 -6.56 -0.35
C VAL A 27 0.77 -7.58 0.79
N PRO A 28 1.06 -8.87 0.51
CA PRO A 28 1.00 -9.92 1.54
C PRO A 28 2.02 -9.68 2.66
N GLY A 29 1.57 -9.41 3.88
CA GLY A 29 2.44 -9.43 5.08
C GLY A 29 2.22 -10.69 5.90
N ALA A 30 2.99 -10.87 6.98
CA ALA A 30 2.69 -11.92 7.96
C ALA A 30 1.29 -11.71 8.54
N VAL A 31 0.47 -12.76 8.54
CA VAL A 31 -0.86 -12.67 9.16
C VAL A 31 -0.72 -12.82 10.68
N SER A 32 -1.00 -11.74 11.41
CA SER A 32 -0.78 -11.70 12.86
C SER A 32 -1.65 -10.64 13.55
N TYR A 33 -1.81 -10.78 14.87
CA TYR A 33 -2.48 -9.81 15.75
C TYR A 33 -1.43 -8.95 16.46
N HIS A 34 -1.47 -7.64 16.24
CA HIS A 34 -0.59 -6.65 16.89
C HIS A 34 -1.38 -5.60 17.68
N GLY A 35 -2.64 -5.90 18.04
CA GLY A 35 -3.51 -4.99 18.78
C GLY A 35 -4.44 -4.17 17.89
N VAL A 36 -4.93 -3.07 18.47
CA VAL A 36 -5.81 -2.09 17.83
C VAL A 36 -5.11 -0.74 17.84
N PRO A 37 -5.06 0.00 16.72
CA PRO A 37 -4.46 1.33 16.67
C PRO A 37 -5.08 2.27 17.70
N GLY A 38 -4.23 2.96 18.47
CA GLY A 38 -4.66 4.03 19.37
C GLY A 38 -4.96 5.34 18.62
N ALA A 39 -4.78 6.48 19.28
CA ALA A 39 -4.90 7.77 18.62
C ALA A 39 -3.85 7.92 17.51
N GLN A 40 -4.21 8.50 16.37
CA GLN A 40 -3.22 8.84 15.35
C GLN A 40 -2.35 10.00 15.85
N THR A 41 -1.05 9.77 15.97
CA THR A 41 -0.09 10.74 16.52
C THR A 41 0.61 11.54 15.43
N SER A 42 0.84 10.95 14.25
CA SER A 42 1.60 11.60 13.17
C SER A 42 1.08 11.23 11.79
N HIS A 43 1.37 12.10 10.82
CA HIS A 43 1.04 11.95 9.41
C HIS A 43 2.19 12.54 8.58
N PHE A 44 2.76 11.74 7.70
CA PHE A 44 3.85 12.11 6.81
C PHE A 44 3.46 11.79 5.37
N ARG A 45 3.74 12.71 4.45
CA ARG A 45 3.59 12.50 3.00
C ARG A 45 4.96 12.31 2.36
N ASN A 46 4.98 11.77 1.15
CA ASN A 46 6.20 11.49 0.39
C ASN A 46 7.17 10.56 1.15
N VAL A 47 6.64 9.60 1.90
CA VAL A 47 7.45 8.56 2.55
C VAL A 47 7.73 7.47 1.53
N GLU A 48 8.98 7.33 1.15
CA GLU A 48 9.46 6.28 0.25
C GLU A 48 9.39 4.92 0.93
N TYR A 49 8.68 3.98 0.32
CA TYR A 49 8.63 2.60 0.78
C TYR A 49 8.33 1.66 -0.39
N ASP A 50 9.14 0.61 -0.51
CA ASP A 50 8.90 -0.50 -1.42
C ASP A 50 8.45 -1.71 -0.59
N LEU A 51 7.21 -2.14 -0.79
CA LEU A 51 6.69 -3.29 -0.07
C LEU A 51 7.33 -4.60 -0.52
N GLY A 52 7.96 -4.65 -1.70
CA GLY A 52 8.50 -5.89 -2.27
C GLY A 52 7.44 -6.99 -2.27
N CYS A 53 7.76 -8.10 -1.59
CA CYS A 53 6.83 -9.21 -1.37
C CYS A 53 6.12 -9.18 0.00
N GLY A 54 6.13 -8.02 0.64
CA GLY A 54 5.57 -7.73 1.96
C GLY A 54 6.40 -8.28 3.13
N ASP A 55 7.68 -8.52 2.89
CA ASP A 55 8.74 -8.82 3.86
C ASP A 55 9.73 -7.64 4.03
N THR A 56 9.68 -6.64 3.16
CA THR A 56 10.56 -5.47 3.23
C THR A 56 10.19 -4.57 4.42
N THR A 57 11.10 -4.40 5.37
CA THR A 57 10.90 -3.46 6.50
C THR A 57 11.06 -2.00 6.08
N LEU A 58 10.30 -1.10 6.70
CA LEU A 58 10.46 0.35 6.57
C LEU A 58 11.28 0.89 7.74
N ILE A 59 12.40 1.57 7.48
CA ILE A 59 13.13 2.33 8.49
C ILE A 59 12.75 3.80 8.36
N PHE A 60 12.02 4.34 9.33
CA PHE A 60 11.58 5.74 9.33
C PHE A 60 11.77 6.35 10.71
N ASN A 61 12.40 7.53 10.79
CA ASN A 61 12.76 8.20 12.04
C ASN A 61 13.52 7.29 13.03
N HIS A 62 14.45 6.48 12.52
CA HIS A 62 15.24 5.50 13.28
C HIS A 62 14.41 4.38 13.95
N VAL A 63 13.16 4.20 13.56
CA VAL A 63 12.30 3.09 13.98
C VAL A 63 12.14 2.12 12.83
N THR A 64 12.29 0.82 13.11
CA THR A 64 12.01 -0.24 12.15
C THR A 64 10.54 -0.62 12.24
N TRP A 65 9.87 -0.64 11.10
CA TRP A 65 8.48 -0.97 10.92
C TRP A 65 8.35 -2.21 10.05
N TYR A 66 7.64 -3.20 10.56
CA TYR A 66 7.48 -4.52 9.95
C TYR A 66 6.10 -4.62 9.29
N PRO A 67 6.00 -4.89 7.98
CA PRO A 67 4.72 -5.10 7.31
C PRO A 67 4.00 -6.36 7.81
N PHE A 68 2.70 -6.23 8.03
CA PHE A 68 1.85 -7.34 8.43
C PHE A 68 0.45 -7.21 7.84
N SER A 69 -0.23 -8.35 7.77
CA SER A 69 -1.65 -8.44 7.42
C SER A 69 -2.45 -8.64 8.72
N PRO A 70 -3.30 -7.69 9.14
CA PRO A 70 -4.03 -7.82 10.39
C PRO A 70 -4.93 -9.05 10.40
N SER A 71 -4.86 -9.86 11.46
CA SER A 71 -5.80 -10.96 11.68
C SER A 71 -7.17 -10.51 12.21
N ASN A 72 -7.31 -9.23 12.56
CA ASN A 72 -8.49 -8.59 13.14
C ASN A 72 -8.95 -7.35 12.33
N PRO A 73 -9.14 -7.44 10.99
CA PRO A 73 -9.37 -6.26 10.13
C PRO A 73 -10.59 -5.42 10.55
N ASP A 74 -11.62 -6.01 11.14
CA ASP A 74 -12.82 -5.32 11.62
C ASP A 74 -12.57 -4.37 12.81
N GLU A 75 -11.44 -4.53 13.50
CA GLU A 75 -11.04 -3.66 14.62
C GLU A 75 -10.14 -2.50 14.19
N LEU A 76 -9.70 -2.49 12.92
CA LEU A 76 -8.87 -1.44 12.36
C LEU A 76 -9.72 -0.41 11.57
N PRO A 77 -9.25 0.83 11.40
CA PRO A 77 -9.93 1.81 10.56
C PRO A 77 -10.15 1.28 9.13
N ALA A 78 -11.40 1.32 8.66
CA ALA A 78 -11.78 0.79 7.34
C ALA A 78 -11.15 1.59 6.18
N ASP A 79 -11.00 2.90 6.32
CA ASP A 79 -10.23 3.77 5.43
C ASP A 79 -9.33 4.68 6.28
N PRO A 80 -8.08 4.27 6.58
CA PRO A 80 -7.16 5.05 7.43
C PRO A 80 -6.92 6.47 6.91
N LEU A 81 -7.03 6.68 5.59
CA LEU A 81 -6.72 7.95 4.92
C LEU A 81 -7.96 8.80 4.64
N GLU A 82 -9.17 8.38 5.01
CA GLU A 82 -10.43 9.07 4.69
C GLU A 82 -10.35 10.59 4.93
N LYS A 83 -9.82 11.00 6.09
CA LYS A 83 -9.71 12.41 6.50
C LYS A 83 -8.68 13.25 5.73
N TYR A 84 -7.80 12.60 4.97
CA TYR A 84 -6.76 13.24 4.16
C TYR A 84 -7.02 13.14 2.67
N ARG A 85 -7.97 12.29 2.24
CA ARG A 85 -8.36 12.23 0.83
C ARG A 85 -8.95 13.59 0.44
N PRO A 86 -8.50 14.18 -0.69
CA PRO A 86 -9.08 15.44 -1.14
C PRO A 86 -10.56 15.23 -1.43
N THR A 87 -11.43 15.94 -0.69
CA THR A 87 -12.84 15.97 -1.02
C THR A 87 -12.99 16.64 -2.39
N ALA A 88 -13.78 16.04 -3.29
CA ALA A 88 -13.98 16.51 -4.67
C ALA A 88 -14.52 17.96 -4.78
N SER A 89 -14.83 18.62 -3.66
CA SER A 89 -15.29 20.00 -3.59
C SER A 89 -14.18 21.04 -3.33
N ALA A 90 -12.92 20.64 -3.14
CA ALA A 90 -11.81 21.56 -2.85
C ALA A 90 -10.90 21.83 -4.06
N VAL A 91 -11.47 22.12 -5.23
CA VAL A 91 -10.75 22.90 -6.25
C VAL A 91 -10.92 24.37 -5.89
N GLY A 92 -10.10 24.86 -4.96
CA GLY A 92 -10.11 26.27 -4.59
C GLY A 92 -9.45 26.61 -3.26
N SER A 93 -8.32 27.31 -3.37
CA SER A 93 -7.65 28.10 -2.32
C SER A 93 -6.86 27.34 -1.27
N GLY A 94 -5.53 27.47 -1.39
CA GLY A 94 -4.55 26.93 -0.47
C GLY A 94 -4.75 27.43 0.96
N THR A 95 -4.76 26.48 1.89
CA THR A 95 -4.61 26.76 3.31
C THR A 95 -3.59 25.76 3.84
N THR A 96 -2.41 26.25 4.18
CA THR A 96 -1.32 25.45 4.76
C THR A 96 -1.73 25.01 6.16
N GLN A 97 -1.85 23.70 6.40
CA GLN A 97 -2.14 23.15 7.72
C GLN A 97 -0.86 23.14 8.57
N PRO A 98 -0.83 23.78 9.75
CA PRO A 98 0.34 23.79 10.62
C PRO A 98 0.43 22.47 11.40
N GLY A 99 1.54 21.74 11.22
CA GLY A 99 1.81 20.44 11.86
C GLY A 99 2.60 19.45 10.99
N GLN A 100 2.84 19.78 9.73
CA GLN A 100 3.66 18.99 8.80
C GLN A 100 5.14 19.06 9.21
N LEU A 101 5.63 18.02 9.89
CA LEU A 101 7.07 17.76 9.90
C LEU A 101 7.42 17.28 8.49
N GLU A 102 8.09 18.13 7.73
CA GLU A 102 8.61 17.78 6.41
C GLU A 102 9.68 16.70 6.62
N GLY A 103 9.36 15.47 6.23
CA GLY A 103 10.36 14.42 6.06
C GLY A 103 11.29 14.87 4.93
N ASP A 104 12.60 14.72 5.17
CA ASP A 104 13.66 15.08 4.23
C ASP A 104 13.30 14.62 2.80
N THR A 105 13.41 15.54 1.84
CA THR A 105 13.30 15.24 0.41
C THR A 105 14.43 14.31 0.00
N GLN A 106 14.20 13.00 0.12
CA GLN A 106 14.93 11.99 -0.61
C GLN A 106 14.28 11.85 -1.99
N THR A 107 15.12 11.81 -3.03
CA THR A 107 14.71 11.67 -4.43
C THR A 107 14.75 10.19 -4.80
N SER A 108 13.60 9.49 -4.83
CA SER A 108 13.55 8.15 -5.43
C SER A 108 13.18 8.20 -6.91
N THR A 109 14.14 7.86 -7.73
CA THR A 109 13.86 7.09 -8.96
C THR A 109 13.63 5.63 -8.52
N GLU A 110 12.46 5.08 -8.86
CA GLU A 110 12.04 3.67 -8.74
C GLU A 110 11.39 3.18 -7.40
N THR A 111 11.34 3.97 -6.32
CA THR A 111 10.59 3.63 -5.09
C THR A 111 9.24 4.35 -5.07
N GLY A 112 8.17 3.68 -4.61
CA GLY A 112 6.86 4.31 -4.47
C GLY A 112 6.87 5.30 -3.30
N ALA A 113 6.67 6.59 -3.57
CA ALA A 113 6.33 7.55 -2.53
C ALA A 113 4.89 7.30 -2.05
N GLY A 114 4.64 7.51 -0.76
CA GLY A 114 3.33 7.32 -0.17
C GLY A 114 3.07 8.16 1.06
N THR A 115 1.91 7.93 1.67
CA THR A 115 1.48 8.55 2.92
C THR A 115 1.62 7.55 4.07
N LEU A 116 2.33 7.94 5.13
CA LEU A 116 2.51 7.18 6.37
C LEU A 116 1.70 7.81 7.50
N LEU A 117 0.83 7.02 8.14
CA LEU A 117 0.10 7.38 9.36
C LEU A 117 0.66 6.57 10.53
N ILE A 118 1.03 7.24 11.63
CA ILE A 118 1.52 6.58 12.85
C ILE A 118 0.48 6.72 13.95
N TYR A 119 0.19 5.62 14.63
CA TYR A 119 -0.75 5.53 15.74
C TYR A 119 -0.04 5.20 17.05
N ASP A 120 -0.65 5.57 18.16
CA ASP A 120 -0.28 5.02 19.48
C ASP A 120 -0.42 3.50 19.47
N GLY A 121 0.44 2.83 20.24
CA GLY A 121 0.48 1.37 20.32
C GLY A 121 1.44 0.70 19.33
N GLY A 122 2.32 1.46 18.67
CA GLY A 122 3.35 0.88 17.81
C GLY A 122 2.83 0.39 16.47
N LEU A 123 1.72 0.97 15.99
CA LEU A 123 1.09 0.63 14.71
C LEU A 123 1.16 1.80 13.74
N ALA A 124 1.34 1.49 12.47
CA ALA A 124 1.30 2.46 11.39
C ALA A 124 0.59 1.91 10.16
N TYR A 125 0.15 2.79 9.28
CA TYR A 125 -0.44 2.46 8.00
C TYR A 125 0.28 3.24 6.91
N TRP A 126 0.65 2.57 5.82
CA TRP A 126 1.24 3.19 4.65
C TRP A 126 0.41 2.86 3.41
N GLU A 127 0.18 3.86 2.55
CA GLU A 127 -0.43 3.73 1.22
C GLU A 127 0.42 4.51 0.22
N SER A 128 0.70 3.92 -0.95
CA SER A 128 1.40 4.60 -2.03
C SER A 128 0.56 5.77 -2.56
N ASP A 129 1.21 6.79 -3.14
CA ASP A 129 0.49 7.92 -3.73
C ASP A 129 -0.35 7.51 -4.95
N SER A 130 -0.02 6.37 -5.58
CA SER A 130 -0.87 5.76 -6.62
C SER A 130 -2.10 5.05 -6.06
N GLY A 131 -2.11 4.73 -4.76
CA GLY A 131 -3.13 3.94 -4.08
C GLY A 131 -3.07 2.44 -4.41
N ASP A 132 -2.17 1.97 -5.27
CA ASP A 132 -2.11 0.56 -5.68
C ASP A 132 -1.56 -0.37 -4.62
N GLN A 133 -0.76 0.18 -3.71
CA GLN A 133 -0.03 -0.55 -2.68
C GLN A 133 -0.32 0.05 -1.32
N HIS A 134 -0.67 -0.79 -0.36
CA HIS A 134 -0.84 -0.37 1.03
C HIS A 134 -0.56 -1.53 1.98
N THR A 135 -0.19 -1.20 3.22
CA THR A 135 0.03 -2.19 4.27
C THR A 135 -0.15 -1.61 5.68
N TRP A 136 -0.38 -2.50 6.63
CA TRP A 136 -0.22 -2.20 8.05
C TRP A 136 1.20 -2.53 8.49
N LEU A 137 1.70 -1.73 9.43
CA LEU A 137 3.05 -1.78 9.95
C LEU A 137 3.02 -1.87 11.47
N THR A 138 3.93 -2.65 12.05
CA THR A 138 4.11 -2.75 13.49
C THR A 138 5.57 -2.51 13.88
N THR A 139 5.83 -2.07 15.10
CA THR A 139 7.18 -2.05 15.68
C THR A 139 7.59 -3.39 16.28
N ASP A 140 6.65 -4.32 16.44
CA ASP A 140 6.97 -5.68 16.86
C ASP A 140 7.77 -6.37 15.77
N GLU A 141 8.90 -6.97 16.14
CA GLU A 141 9.73 -7.70 15.18
C GLU A 141 8.99 -8.90 14.61
N ILE A 142 9.00 -9.02 13.28
CA ILE A 142 8.45 -10.15 12.53
C ILE A 142 9.58 -10.81 11.75
N ASP A 143 9.73 -12.11 11.94
CA ASP A 143 10.60 -12.96 11.14
C ASP A 143 9.80 -13.52 9.95
N TYR A 144 10.21 -13.17 8.73
CA TYR A 144 9.54 -13.59 7.51
C TYR A 144 10.12 -14.92 7.03
N GLY A 145 9.29 -15.95 6.99
CA GLY A 145 9.68 -17.29 6.54
C GLY A 145 9.73 -17.46 5.02
N TRP A 146 9.68 -16.38 4.24
CA TRP A 146 9.67 -16.39 2.79
C TRP A 146 10.66 -15.38 2.22
N GLU A 147 11.17 -15.70 1.03
CA GLU A 147 11.92 -14.79 0.17
C GLU A 147 11.26 -14.81 -1.21
N CYS A 148 11.28 -13.66 -1.87
CA CYS A 148 11.08 -13.54 -3.30
C CYS A 148 12.44 -13.35 -3.99
#